data_AF-A0A1H6MFQ1-F1
#
_entry.id   AF-A0A1H6MFQ1-F1
#
_cell.length_a   1.000
_cell.length_b   1.000
_cell.length_c   1.000
_cell.angle_alpha   90.00
_cell.angle_beta   90.00
_cell.angle_gamma   90.00
#
_symmetry.space_group_name_H-M   'P 1'
#
loop_
_entity.id
_entity.type
_entity.pdbx_description
1 polymer ?
#
loop_
_entity_poly.entity_id
_entity_poly.type
_entity_poly.pdbx_seq_one_letter_code
_entity_poly.pdbx_strand_id
1 'polypeptide(L)' 'MSNKDTEKKLVGQPIFKQIINFIPKDKFDMLVYKHSSDRYYKTFDSWTQLTTMLFGILSRCDSMAEICDGMRGLEG' A
#
# COMPACT_ATOMS: atom_id res chain seq x y z
N MET A 1 -16.09 7.21 23.98
CA MET A 1 -16.78 8.10 23.02
C MET A 1 -15.88 8.23 21.81
N SER A 2 -16.27 7.67 20.66
CA SER A 2 -15.43 7.69 19.46
C SER A 2 -15.43 9.11 18.88
N ASN A 3 -14.29 9.80 18.96
CA ASN A 3 -14.12 11.10 18.32
C ASN A 3 -14.30 10.92 16.81
N LYS A 4 -15.37 11.48 16.26
CA LYS A 4 -15.50 11.61 14.81
C LYS A 4 -14.53 12.69 14.35
N ASP A 5 -13.38 12.27 13.84
CA ASP A 5 -12.42 13.15 13.17
C ASP A 5 -13.09 13.79 11.95
N THR A 6 -13.61 15.00 12.13
CA THR A 6 -14.37 15.74 11.11
C THR A 6 -13.45 16.37 10.05
N GLU A 7 -12.13 16.31 10.24
CA GLU A 7 -11.10 16.84 9.32
C GLU A 7 -10.56 15.84 8.29
N LYS A 8 -10.97 14.57 8.31
CA LYS A 8 -10.46 13.60 7.32
C LYS A 8 -11.17 13.82 5.98
N LYS A 9 -10.58 14.68 5.14
CA LYS A 9 -10.96 14.87 3.73
C LYS A 9 -10.54 13.65 2.91
N LEU A 10 -11.39 12.61 2.94
CA LEU A 10 -11.21 11.37 2.18
C LEU A 10 -11.76 11.45 0.73
N VAL A 11 -12.48 12.53 0.41
CA VAL A 11 -13.09 12.74 -0.90
C VAL A 11 -12.00 12.85 -1.97
N GLY A 12 -12.10 12.04 -3.02
CA GLY A 12 -11.15 11.99 -4.13
C GLY A 12 -9.92 11.10 -3.89
N GLN A 13 -9.74 10.51 -2.70
CA GLN A 13 -8.68 9.53 -2.49
C GLN A 13 -9.18 8.11 -2.78
N PRO A 14 -8.43 7.30 -3.57
CA PRO A 14 -8.74 5.88 -3.75
C PRO A 14 -8.92 5.15 -2.41
N ILE A 15 -9.94 4.30 -2.30
CA ILE A 15 -10.21 3.49 -1.10
C ILE A 15 -8.97 2.68 -0.71
N PHE A 16 -8.23 2.18 -1.71
CA PHE A 16 -6.99 1.45 -1.48
C PHE A 16 -5.95 2.27 -0.69
N LYS A 17 -5.77 3.56 -1.00
CA LYS A 17 -4.88 4.46 -0.25
C LYS A 17 -5.33 4.62 1.20
N GLN A 18 -6.64 4.69 1.43
CA GLN A 18 -7.20 4.76 2.78
C GLN A 18 -6.91 3.49 3.58
N ILE A 19 -7.00 2.32 2.94
CA ILE A 19 -6.66 1.01 3.54
C ILE A 19 -5.18 0.97 3.93
N ILE A 20 -4.28 1.35 3.01
CA ILE A 20 -2.84 1.36 3.26
C ILE A 20 -2.47 2.32 4.40
N ASN A 21 -3.17 3.45 4.54
CA ASN A 21 -2.93 4.40 5.64
C ASN A 21 -3.22 3.83 7.05
N PHE A 22 -3.95 2.71 7.17
CA PHE A 22 -4.12 2.03 8.46
C PHE A 22 -2.89 1.20 8.87
N ILE A 23 -1.98 0.91 7.94
CA ILE A 23 -0.77 0.16 8.22
C ILE A 23 0.27 1.12 8.81
N PRO A 24 0.76 0.88 10.04
CA PRO A 24 1.76 1.74 10.67
C PRO A 24 3.12 1.59 9.98
N LYS A 25 3.46 2.54 9.10
CA LYS A 25 4.69 2.51 8.30
C LYS A 25 5.96 2.44 9.16
N ASP A 26 6.01 3.14 10.29
CA ASP A 26 7.17 3.11 11.19
C ASP A 26 7.47 1.69 11.72
N LYS A 27 6.42 0.92 12.04
CA LYS A 27 6.58 -0.47 12.49
C LYS A 27 7.05 -1.37 11.36
N PHE A 28 6.58 -1.10 10.14
CA PHE A 28 7.03 -1.83 8.97
C PHE A 28 8.51 -1.56 8.67
N ASP A 29 8.93 -0.30 8.71
CA ASP A 29 10.32 0.10 8.44
C ASP A 29 11.29 -0.50 9.48
N MET A 30 10.87 -0.59 10.75
CA MET A 30 11.62 -1.33 11.77
C MET A 30 11.82 -2.81 11.42
N LEU A 31 10.81 -3.47 10.84
CA LEU A 31 10.91 -4.87 10.39
C LEU A 31 11.83 -4.99 9.18
N VAL A 32 11.71 -4.09 8.21
CA VAL A 32 12.59 -4.05 7.04
C VAL A 32 14.05 -3.91 7.45
N TYR A 33 14.35 -3.01 8.40
CA TYR A 33 15.69 -2.85 8.94
C TYR A 33 16.17 -4.09 9.69
N LYS A 34 15.35 -4.62 10.61
CA LYS A 34 15.67 -5.81 11.42
C LYS A 34 16.01 -7.02 10.55
N HIS A 35 15.27 -7.22 9.46
CA HIS A 35 15.46 -8.36 8.55
C HIS A 35 16.39 -8.06 7.37
N SER A 36 16.85 -6.81 7.24
CA SER A 36 17.65 -6.34 6.09
C SER A 36 16.99 -6.69 4.75
N SER A 37 15.65 -6.65 4.69
CA SER A 37 14.87 -7.07 3.53
C SER A 37 15.22 -6.25 2.27
N ASP A 38 15.57 -4.98 2.47
CA ASP A 38 15.94 -4.03 1.42
C ASP A 38 17.46 -3.87 1.27
N ARG A 39 18.27 -4.90 1.55
CA ARG A 39 19.73 -4.79 1.42
C ARG A 39 20.24 -4.74 -0.03
N TYR A 40 19.55 -5.41 -0.95
CA TYR A 40 19.96 -5.56 -2.36
C TYR A 40 18.82 -5.30 -3.35
N TYR A 41 17.71 -4.71 -2.91
CA TYR A 41 16.64 -4.30 -3.82
C TYR A 41 17.17 -3.25 -4.81
N LYS A 42 16.74 -3.32 -6.07
CA LYS A 42 17.13 -2.35 -7.10
C LYS A 42 16.04 -1.31 -7.33
N THR A 43 14.81 -1.77 -7.53
CA THR A 43 13.68 -0.94 -7.97
C THR A 43 12.36 -1.31 -7.31
N PHE A 44 12.33 -2.35 -6.46
CA PHE A 44 11.12 -2.90 -5.87
C PHE A 44 11.36 -3.21 -4.39
N ASP A 45 11.26 -2.19 -3.55
CA ASP A 45 11.47 -2.26 -2.11
C ASP A 45 10.34 -3.00 -1.39
N SER A 46 10.57 -3.37 -0.14
CA SER A 46 9.64 -4.16 0.68
C SER A 46 8.28 -3.47 0.84
N TRP A 47 8.25 -2.14 0.90
CA TRP A 47 6.98 -1.40 0.99
C TRP A 47 6.19 -1.49 -0.31
N THR A 48 6.84 -1.25 -1.45
CA THR A 48 6.18 -1.40 -2.75
C THR A 48 5.69 -2.83 -2.94
N GLN A 49 6.50 -3.84 -2.63
CA GLN A 49 6.09 -5.25 -2.62
C GLN A 49 4.82 -5.50 -1.82
N LEU A 50 4.76 -5.02 -0.57
CA LEU A 50 3.58 -5.17 0.29
C LEU A 50 2.35 -4.53 -0.34
N THR A 51 2.47 -3.28 -0.79
CA THR A 51 1.33 -2.55 -1.38
C THR A 51 0.85 -3.22 -2.67
N THR A 52 1.74 -3.67 -3.54
CA THR A 52 1.39 -4.38 -4.77
C THR A 52 0.67 -5.70 -4.48
N MET A 53 1.17 -6.49 -3.52
CA MET A 53 0.53 -7.76 -3.15
C MET A 53 -0.85 -7.55 -2.51
N LEU A 54 -1.00 -6.55 -1.65
CA LEU A 54 -2.30 -6.19 -1.07
C LEU A 54 -3.28 -5.73 -2.14
N PHE A 55 -2.81 -4.93 -3.10
CA PHE A 55 -3.64 -4.51 -4.24
C PHE A 55 -4.13 -5.73 -5.03
N GLY A 56 -3.23 -6.64 -5.40
CA GLY A 56 -3.58 -7.84 -6.16
C GLY A 56 -4.63 -8.70 -5.45
N ILE A 57 -4.47 -8.93 -4.14
CA ILE A 57 -5.42 -9.74 -3.36
C ILE A 57 -6.78 -9.05 -3.24
N LEU A 58 -6.81 -7.76 -2.93
CA LEU A 58 -8.06 -7.02 -2.72
C LEU A 58 -8.83 -6.78 -4.02
N SER A 59 -8.11 -6.58 -5.12
CA SER A 59 -8.68 -6.39 -6.46
C SER A 59 -8.93 -7.70 -7.21
N ARG A 60 -8.56 -8.85 -6.63
CA ARG A 60 -8.59 -10.18 -7.27
C ARG A 60 -7.88 -10.20 -8.63
N CYS A 61 -6.70 -9.61 -8.69
CA CYS A 61 -5.85 -9.72 -9.86
C CYS A 61 -5.15 -11.09 -9.84
N ASP A 62 -5.23 -11.83 -10.95
CA ASP A 62 -4.59 -13.13 -11.12
C ASP A 62 -3.24 -13.02 -11.85
N SER A 63 -2.92 -11.83 -12.38
CA SER A 63 -1.67 -11.58 -13.10
C SER A 63 -1.02 -10.23 -12.77
N MET A 64 0.28 -10.13 -13.03
CA MET A 64 1.01 -8.85 -12.88
C MET A 64 0.51 -7.79 -13.85
N ALA A 65 0.02 -8.17 -15.04
CA ALA A 65 -0.55 -7.25 -16.00
C ALA A 65 -1.80 -6.55 -15.43
N GLU A 66 -2.72 -7.33 -14.84
CA GLU A 66 -3.92 -6.79 -14.18
C GLU A 66 -3.58 -5.91 -12.99
N ILE A 67 -2.55 -6.26 -12.22
CA ILE A 67 -2.04 -5.41 -11.14
C ILE A 67 -1.57 -4.06 -11.71
N CYS A 68 -0.72 -4.07 -12.74
CA CYS A 68 -0.20 -2.86 -13.35
C CYS A 68 -1.30 -1.97 -13.95
N ASP A 69 -2.24 -2.56 -14.69
CA ASP A 69 -3.35 -1.83 -15.31
C ASP A 69 -4.31 -1.28 -14.25
N GLY A 70 -4.61 -2.07 -13.22
CA GLY A 70 -5.43 -1.66 -12.09
C GLY A 70 -4.79 -0.53 -11.29
N MET A 71 -3.50 -0.63 -11.00
CA MET A 71 -2.76 0.43 -10.29
C MET A 71 -2.66 1.71 -11.12
N ARG A 72 -2.43 1.60 -12.44
CA ARG A 72 -2.44 2.75 -13.36
C ARG A 72 -3.79 3.46 -13.39
N GLY A 73 -4.89 2.72 -13.26
CA GLY A 73 -6.23 3.31 -13.12
C GLY A 73 -6.46 4.12 -11.84
N LEU A 74 -5.61 3.94 -10.83
CA LEU A 74 -5.66 4.70 -9.56
C LEU A 74 -4.75 5.93 -9.53
N GLU A 75 -3.96 6.17 -10.59
CA GLU A 75 -3.03 7.31 -10.68
C GLU A 75 -3.73 8.65 -11.00
N GLY A 76 -5.03 8.64 -11.35
CA GLY A 76 -5.86 9.81 -11.61
C GLY A 76 -6.67 10.27 -10.39
#